data_AF-A0A8H3QYA0-F1
#
_entry.id   AF-A0A8H3QYA0-F1
#
_cell.length_a   1.000
_cell.length_b   1.000
_cell.length_c   1.000
_cell.angle_alpha   90.00
_cell.angle_beta   90.00
_cell.angle_gamma   90.00
#
_symmetry.space_group_name_H-M   'P 1'
#
loop_
_entity.id
_entity.type
_entity.pdbx_description
1 polymer ?
#
loop_
_entity_poly.entity_id
_entity_poly.type
_entity_poly.pdbx_seq_one_letter_code
_entity_poly.pdbx_strand_id
1 'polypeptide(L)'
;MYEVAYSIIRIKHALEEIVTNYFDKITNSNIKKILKRHNFYDKVNTLAKLLQLIKNAILLFERNNTNLADVFIQMIRLVYIIKNFRSNNLVALKQHAI
;
A
#
# COMPACT_ATOMS: atom_id res chain seq x y z
N MET A 1 2.25 -4.08 -8.39
CA MET A 1 1.32 -3.28 -7.54
C MET A 1 2.03 -2.60 -6.37
N TYR A 2 2.78 -3.34 -5.52
CA TYR A 2 3.59 -2.72 -4.45
C TYR A 2 4.56 -1.64 -4.98
N GLU A 3 5.34 -1.94 -6.02
CA GLU A 3 6.34 -1.01 -6.57
C GLU A 3 5.75 0.34 -6.98
N VAL A 4 4.52 0.35 -7.52
CA VAL A 4 3.83 1.57 -7.92
C VAL A 4 3.46 2.41 -6.68
N ALA A 5 2.83 1.79 -5.68
CA ALA A 5 2.48 2.47 -4.43
C ALA A 5 3.73 2.98 -3.70
N TYR A 6 4.81 2.18 -3.69
CA TYR A 6 6.07 2.56 -3.09
C TYR A 6 6.77 3.71 -3.84
N SER A 7 6.71 3.71 -5.17
CA SER A 7 7.27 4.80 -5.99
C SER A 7 6.58 6.12 -5.69
N ILE A 8 5.25 6.13 -5.52
CA ILE A 8 4.49 7.34 -5.14
C ILE A 8 4.95 7.89 -3.79
N ILE A 9 5.24 7.01 -2.82
CA ILE A 9 5.76 7.43 -1.50
C ILE A 9 7.15 8.04 -1.64
N ARG A 10 8.03 7.42 -2.45
CA ARG A 10 9.40 7.91 -2.66
C ARG A 10 9.43 9.29 -3.30
N ILE A 11 8.49 9.61 -4.19
CA ILE A 11 8.42 10.91 -4.85
C ILE A 11 7.56 11.94 -4.10
N LYS A 12 7.11 11.63 -2.88
CA LYS A 12 6.24 12.51 -2.07
C LYS A 12 6.76 13.95 -2.03
N HIS A 13 8.03 14.15 -1.66
CA HIS A 13 8.60 15.48 -1.54
C HIS A 13 8.61 16.26 -2.86
N ALA A 14 8.98 15.60 -3.97
CA ALA A 14 8.94 16.23 -5.29
C ALA A 14 7.51 16.60 -5.70
N LEU A 15 6.52 15.75 -5.41
CA LEU A 15 5.12 16.06 -5.66
C LEU A 15 4.58 17.18 -4.76
N GLU A 16 4.98 17.24 -3.49
CA GLU A 16 4.65 18.33 -2.58
C GLU A 16 5.23 19.67 -3.06
N GLU A 17 6.46 19.66 -3.58
CA GLU A 17 7.09 20.85 -4.16
C GLU A 17 6.33 21.33 -5.41
N ILE A 18 5.93 20.42 -6.29
CA ILE A 18 5.11 20.75 -7.47
C ILE A 18 3.76 21.33 -7.04
N VAL A 19 3.12 20.74 -6.03
CA VAL A 19 1.83 21.24 -5.53
C VAL A 19 1.95 22.61 -4.87
N THR A 20 3.09 22.92 -4.26
CA THR A 20 3.33 24.19 -3.57
C THR A 20 3.71 25.30 -4.55
N ASN A 21 4.65 25.02 -5.46
CA ASN A 21 5.32 26.05 -6.27
C ASN A 21 4.85 26.08 -7.73
N TYR A 22 4.28 24.98 -8.24
CA TYR A 22 3.99 24.79 -9.67
C TYR A 22 2.59 24.21 -9.89
N PHE A 23 1.64 24.52 -9.01
CA PHE A 23 0.31 23.93 -9.03
C PHE A 23 -0.44 24.19 -10.34
N ASP A 24 -0.25 25.39 -10.92
CA ASP A 24 -0.81 25.82 -12.19
C ASP A 24 -0.37 24.91 -13.36
N LYS A 25 0.88 24.43 -13.33
CA LYS A 25 1.45 23.52 -14.35
C LYS A 25 0.77 22.15 -14.40
N ILE A 26 0.08 21.73 -13.34
CA ILE A 26 -0.70 20.48 -13.36
C ILE A 26 -2.00 20.73 -14.15
N THR A 27 -2.03 20.35 -15.42
CA THR A 27 -3.22 20.56 -16.28
C THR A 27 -4.41 19.68 -15.89
N ASN A 28 -4.14 18.49 -15.33
CA ASN A 28 -5.19 17.54 -14.97
C ASN A 28 -5.86 17.90 -13.64
N SER A 29 -7.15 18.29 -13.72
CA SER A 29 -7.96 18.70 -12.56
C SER A 29 -8.21 17.57 -11.55
N ASN A 30 -8.28 16.31 -12.00
CA ASN A 30 -8.43 15.16 -11.10
C ASN A 30 -7.15 14.90 -10.30
N ILE A 31 -5.99 15.01 -10.93
CA ILE A 31 -4.69 14.90 -10.25
C ILE A 31 -4.54 16.02 -9.23
N LYS A 32 -4.87 17.26 -9.59
CA LYS A 32 -4.92 18.41 -8.66
C LYS A 32 -5.76 18.10 -7.42
N LYS A 33 -6.98 17.56 -7.61
CA LYS A 33 -7.88 17.17 -6.51
C LYS A 33 -7.29 16.07 -5.63
N ILE A 34 -6.64 15.06 -6.22
CA ILE A 34 -6.02 13.95 -5.48
C ILE A 34 -4.87 14.46 -4.62
N LEU A 35 -3.95 15.23 -5.19
CA LEU A 35 -2.75 15.70 -4.50
C LEU A 35 -3.06 16.70 -3.37
N LYS A 36 -4.15 17.47 -3.48
CA LYS A 36 -4.62 18.36 -2.41
C LYS A 36 -5.26 17.63 -1.21
N ARG A 37 -5.56 16.33 -1.32
CA ARG A 37 -6.14 15.58 -0.19
C ARG A 37 -5.06 15.35 0.87
N HIS A 38 -5.25 15.94 2.04
CA HIS A 38 -4.33 15.85 3.18
C HIS A 38 -3.95 14.39 3.56
N ASN A 39 -4.84 13.43 3.35
CA ASN A 39 -4.60 12.02 3.68
C ASN A 39 -4.17 11.14 2.49
N PHE A 40 -3.86 11.72 1.32
CA PHE A 40 -3.50 10.93 0.14
C PHE A 40 -2.25 10.09 0.39
N TYR A 41 -1.14 10.71 0.79
CA TYR A 41 0.11 9.99 1.02
C TYR A 41 0.02 8.99 2.18
N ASP A 42 -0.74 9.32 3.24
CA ASP A 42 -0.97 8.39 4.35
C ASP A 42 -1.74 7.14 3.90
N LYS A 43 -2.73 7.32 3.02
CA LYS A 43 -3.48 6.21 2.42
C LYS A 43 -2.61 5.38 1.49
N VAL A 44 -1.79 6.01 0.65
CA VAL A 44 -0.85 5.29 -0.23
C VAL A 44 0.20 4.54 0.59
N ASN A 45 0.72 5.12 1.66
CA ASN A 45 1.65 4.49 2.58
C ASN A 45 1.03 3.28 3.30
N THR A 46 -0.19 3.44 3.78
CA THR A 46 -1.00 2.34 4.33
C THR A 46 -1.13 1.20 3.31
N LEU A 47 -1.50 1.52 2.07
CA LEU A 47 -1.65 0.54 1.00
C LEU A 47 -0.31 -0.14 0.64
N ALA A 48 0.78 0.61 0.54
CA ALA A 48 2.10 0.06 0.22
C ALA A 48 2.58 -0.94 1.29
N LYS A 49 2.36 -0.63 2.57
CA LYS A 49 2.69 -1.55 3.67
C LYS A 49 1.92 -2.86 3.56
N LEU A 50 0.62 -2.81 3.25
CA LEU A 50 -0.19 -4.00 3.03
C LEU A 50 0.28 -4.80 1.80
N LEU A 51 0.50 -4.12 0.67
CA LEU A 51 0.96 -4.73 -0.56
C LEU A 51 2.36 -5.36 -0.43
N GLN A 52 3.23 -4.80 0.41
CA GLN A 52 4.56 -5.37 0.69
C GLN A 52 4.44 -6.75 1.36
N LEU A 53 3.52 -6.89 2.30
CA LEU A 53 3.29 -8.16 3.00
C LEU A 53 2.75 -9.23 2.06
N ILE A 54 1.80 -8.85 1.21
CA ILE A 54 1.23 -9.73 0.18
C ILE A 54 2.33 -10.14 -0.81
N LYS A 55 3.14 -9.18 -1.29
CA LYS A 55 4.30 -9.45 -2.16
C LYS A 55 5.25 -10.45 -1.51
N ASN A 56 5.60 -10.25 -0.25
CA ASN A 56 6.51 -11.14 0.47
C ASN A 56 5.93 -12.56 0.67
N ALA A 57 4.61 -12.67 0.88
CA ALA A 57 3.94 -13.97 0.96
C ALA A 57 4.00 -14.71 -0.38
N ILE A 58 3.67 -14.03 -1.49
CA ILE A 58 3.76 -14.59 -2.85
C ILE A 58 5.19 -15.03 -3.16
N LEU A 59 6.18 -14.16 -2.93
CA LEU A 59 7.59 -14.48 -3.15
C LEU A 59 8.09 -15.65 -2.30
N LEU A 60 7.46 -15.92 -1.15
CA LEU A 60 7.77 -17.10 -0.36
C LEU A 60 7.11 -18.33 -0.99
N PHE A 61 5.82 -18.25 -1.37
CA PHE A 61 5.10 -19.37 -1.99
C PHE A 61 5.71 -19.82 -3.31
N GLU A 62 6.32 -18.91 -4.07
CA GLU A 62 6.97 -19.20 -5.35
C GLU A 62 8.36 -19.84 -5.19
N ARG A 63 8.91 -19.97 -3.97
CA ARG A 63 10.23 -20.59 -3.79
C ARG A 63 10.17 -22.09 -3.96
N ASN A 64 11.13 -22.62 -4.71
CA ASN A 64 11.27 -24.05 -4.97
C ASN A 64 11.47 -24.92 -3.71
N ASN A 65 11.86 -24.32 -2.58
CA ASN A 65 12.10 -25.03 -1.32
C ASN A 65 11.01 -24.80 -0.26
N THR A 66 9.91 -24.12 -0.62
CA THR A 66 8.81 -23.86 0.31
C THR A 66 7.92 -25.08 0.44
N ASN A 67 7.70 -25.52 1.68
CA ASN A 67 6.79 -26.63 1.98
C ASN A 67 5.42 -26.13 2.45
N LEU A 68 4.47 -27.05 2.63
CA LEU A 68 3.11 -26.72 3.04
C LEU A 68 3.03 -26.03 4.42
N ALA A 69 3.92 -26.38 5.35
CA ALA A 69 3.95 -25.74 6.68
C ALA A 69 4.41 -24.28 6.60
N ASP A 70 5.41 -23.97 5.77
CA ASP A 70 5.86 -22.60 5.51
C ASP A 70 4.73 -21.74 4.94
N VAL A 71 3.96 -22.31 4.00
CA VAL A 71 2.77 -21.66 3.41
C VAL A 71 1.74 -21.36 4.49
N PHE A 72 1.41 -22.36 5.32
CA PHE A 72 0.40 -22.21 6.38
C PHE A 72 0.79 -21.14 7.40
N ILE A 73 2.05 -21.11 7.85
CA ILE A 73 2.56 -20.10 8.78
C ILE A 73 2.46 -18.69 8.17
N GLN A 74 2.82 -18.54 6.89
CA GLN A 74 2.74 -17.24 6.22
C GLN A 74 1.31 -16.78 5.99
N MET A 75 0.36 -17.68 5.71
CA MET A 75 -1.05 -17.35 5.64
C MET A 75 -1.57 -16.82 6.99
N ILE A 76 -1.26 -17.50 8.10
CA ILE A 76 -1.63 -17.05 9.45
C ILE A 76 -1.06 -15.66 9.74
N ARG A 77 0.22 -15.42 9.43
CA ARG A 77 0.86 -14.11 9.62
C ARG A 77 0.18 -13.03 8.79
N LEU A 78 -0.17 -13.31 7.53
CA LEU A 78 -0.85 -12.37 6.66
C LEU A 78 -2.23 -11.99 7.22
N VAL A 79 -3.02 -12.98 7.64
CA VAL A 79 -4.33 -12.79 8.29
C VAL A 79 -4.21 -11.96 9.55
N TYR A 80 -3.27 -12.31 10.45
CA TYR A 80 -3.02 -11.58 11.69
C TYR A 80 -2.70 -10.11 11.41
N ILE A 81 -1.82 -9.83 10.46
CA ILE A 81 -1.43 -8.45 10.15
C ILE A 81 -2.60 -7.68 9.52
N ILE A 82 -3.38 -8.29 8.61
CA ILE A 82 -4.56 -7.67 8.01
C ILE A 82 -5.59 -7.29 9.10
N LYS A 83 -5.90 -8.20 10.03
CA LYS A 83 -6.81 -7.94 11.16
C LYS A 83 -6.33 -6.77 12.02
N ASN A 84 -5.05 -6.78 12.37
CA ASN A 84 -4.45 -5.78 13.25
C ASN A 84 -4.00 -4.50 12.54
N PHE A 85 -4.20 -4.40 11.22
CA PHE A 85 -3.82 -3.22 10.47
C PHE A 85 -4.66 -2.02 10.94
N ARG A 86 -4.07 -1.06 11.66
CA ARG A 86 -4.77 0.12 12.16
C ARG A 86 -5.05 1.11 11.03
N SER A 87 -6.09 0.82 10.24
CA SER A 87 -6.64 1.72 9.23
C SER A 87 -8.16 1.58 9.18
N ASN A 88 -8.85 2.71 9.37
CA ASN A 88 -10.32 2.79 9.26
C ASN A 88 -10.80 2.55 7.82
N ASN A 89 -9.89 2.57 6.83
CA ASN A 89 -10.21 2.37 5.42
C ASN A 89 -10.21 0.89 4.98
N LEU A 90 -9.93 -0.05 5.89
CA LEU A 90 -9.80 -1.48 5.58
C LEU A 90 -10.86 -2.36 6.27
N VAL A 91 -11.96 -1.77 6.74
CA VAL A 91 -13.03 -2.49 7.46
C VAL A 91 -13.56 -3.67 6.64
N ALA A 92 -13.82 -3.47 5.34
CA ALA A 92 -14.26 -4.54 4.44
C ALA A 92 -13.23 -5.67 4.32
N LEU A 93 -11.95 -5.34 4.20
CA LEU A 93 -10.87 -6.33 4.11
C LEU A 93 -10.75 -7.14 5.41
N LYS A 94 -10.91 -6.49 6.56
CA LYS A 94 -10.86 -7.14 7.88
C LYS A 94 -12.00 -8.13 8.11
N GLN A 95 -13.19 -7.84 7.60
CA GLN A 95 -14.36 -8.73 7.73
C GLN A 95 -14.17 -10.08 7.03
N HIS A 96 -13.30 -10.16 6.02
CA HIS A 96 -13.04 -11.36 5.24
C HIS A 96 -11.77 -12.10 5.68
N ALA A 97 -11.02 -11.56 6.64
CA ALA A 97 -9.90 -12.24 7.27
C ALA A 97 -10.46 -13.12 8.40
N ILE A 98 -10.45 -14.44 8.22
CA ILE A 98 -11.02 -15.43 9.15
C ILE A 98 -10.18 -15.56 10.42
#